data_AF-A0A0F0HJ23-F1
#
_entry.id   AF-A0A0F0HJ23-F1
#
_cell.length_a   1.000
_cell.length_b   1.000
_cell.length_c   1.000
_cell.angle_alpha   90.00
_cell.angle_beta   90.00
_cell.angle_gamma   90.00
#
_symmetry.space_group_name_H-M   'P 1'
#
loop_
_entity.id
_entity.type
_entity.pdbx_description
1 polymer ?
#
loop_
_entity_poly.entity_id
_entity_poly.type
_entity_poly.pdbx_seq_one_letter_code
_entity_poly.pdbx_strand_id
1 'polypeptide(L)'
;MVSLALLAYMMVDFGRFLLYWAGSAHAFRHNRPAEPGDPDVFQWHLVVPCRDEDAVITATLDGLRASTPRAHLWVVDDDSDDRTRELVLEAAARDPRIHLVQRRRTGSVGLGGNGQFVRLTALDELGRGTGAPWPERALLEDYESGLELRLAGYRLTHVHETRVSQEGLVSVRRFLTQRTRWAQGNMQRLRYNPRVLRSPHYTLAGKAEVLYTFLQPVVCVLLVLLTPVSLGISLATRICYPQDAAVFEQRFGLLMLIAFVIAALPLVRWGAVYRTSVRPERSRRTGLLWGLLLWLYTYHLFVVAVRAAVRLLLGRNGWAKTRRNAELTAVGAPTALEA
;
A
#
# COMPACT_ATOMS: atom_id res chain seq x y z
N MET A 1 -31.16 19.20 -8.47
CA MET A 1 -30.38 19.21 -7.20
C MET A 1 -29.40 18.05 -7.08
N VAL A 2 -29.80 16.80 -7.36
CA VAL A 2 -28.91 15.62 -7.24
C VAL A 2 -27.65 15.72 -8.13
N SER A 3 -27.78 16.17 -9.39
CA SER A 3 -26.64 16.36 -10.29
C SER A 3 -25.62 17.42 -9.80
N LEU A 4 -26.09 18.45 -9.08
CA LEU A 4 -25.20 19.47 -8.49
C LEU A 4 -24.46 18.94 -7.27
N ALA A 5 -25.12 18.12 -6.43
CA ALA A 5 -24.47 17.48 -5.28
C ALA A 5 -23.40 16.48 -5.72
N LEU A 6 -23.66 15.72 -6.79
CA LEU A 6 -22.69 14.81 -7.40
C LEU A 6 -21.50 15.55 -8.01
N LEU A 7 -21.77 16.64 -8.75
CA LEU A 7 -20.72 17.50 -9.29
C LEU A 7 -19.87 18.11 -8.15
N ALA A 8 -20.51 18.61 -7.10
CA ALA A 8 -19.80 19.14 -5.93
C ALA A 8 -18.92 18.08 -5.26
N TYR A 9 -19.42 16.86 -5.09
CA TYR A 9 -18.64 15.74 -4.56
C TYR A 9 -17.42 15.44 -5.43
N MET A 10 -17.59 15.35 -6.75
CA MET A 10 -16.49 15.13 -7.69
C MET A 10 -15.46 16.27 -7.64
N MET A 11 -15.89 17.52 -7.51
CA MET A 11 -14.99 18.68 -7.39
C MET A 11 -14.22 18.68 -6.07
N VAL A 12 -14.85 18.26 -4.97
CA VAL A 12 -14.18 18.11 -3.67
C VAL A 12 -13.13 17.01 -3.73
N ASP A 13 -13.45 15.84 -4.30
CA ASP A 13 -12.49 14.75 -4.42
C ASP A 13 -11.32 15.12 -5.36
N PHE A 14 -11.64 15.77 -6.48
CA PHE A 14 -10.65 16.30 -7.40
C PHE A 14 -9.71 17.32 -6.73
N GLY A 15 -10.25 18.28 -5.97
CA GLY A 15 -9.47 19.25 -5.22
C GLY A 15 -8.57 18.58 -4.16
N ARG A 16 -9.10 17.57 -3.47
CA ARG A 16 -8.35 16.76 -2.50
C ARG A 16 -7.17 16.03 -3.15
N PHE A 17 -7.40 15.41 -4.31
CA PHE A 17 -6.36 14.74 -5.10
C PHE A 17 -5.26 15.73 -5.53
N LEU A 18 -5.63 16.89 -6.07
CA LEU A 18 -4.67 17.90 -6.49
C LEU A 18 -3.85 18.47 -5.32
N LEU A 19 -4.50 18.72 -4.18
CA LEU A 19 -3.82 19.19 -2.98
C LEU A 19 -2.81 18.16 -2.46
N TYR A 20 -3.21 16.88 -2.41
CA TYR A 20 -2.31 15.80 -2.03
C TYR A 20 -1.12 15.72 -2.99
N TRP A 21 -1.39 15.72 -4.30
CA TRP A 21 -0.34 15.66 -5.31
C TRP A 21 0.62 16.85 -5.25
N ALA A 22 0.10 18.07 -5.12
CA ALA A 22 0.92 19.28 -4.99
C ALA A 22 1.77 19.24 -3.71
N GLY A 23 1.20 18.78 -2.59
CA GLY A 23 1.90 18.56 -1.34
C GLY A 23 3.03 17.54 -1.48
N SER A 24 2.77 16.38 -2.10
CA SER A 24 3.79 15.36 -2.36
C SER A 24 4.89 15.88 -3.29
N ALA A 25 4.53 16.62 -4.35
CA ALA A 25 5.49 17.21 -5.26
C ALA A 25 6.36 18.27 -4.58
N HIS A 26 5.77 19.09 -3.71
CA HIS A 26 6.50 20.06 -2.89
C HIS A 26 7.45 19.36 -1.92
N ALA A 27 6.95 18.40 -1.14
CA ALA A 27 7.73 17.63 -0.18
C ALA A 27 8.91 16.91 -0.85
N PHE A 28 8.69 16.30 -2.03
CA PHE A 28 9.75 15.64 -2.78
C PHE A 28 10.84 16.61 -3.25
N ARG A 29 10.47 17.81 -3.73
CA ARG A 29 11.46 18.82 -4.19
C ARG A 29 12.25 19.45 -3.06
N HIS A 30 11.67 19.55 -1.87
CA HIS A 30 12.31 20.15 -0.69
C HIS A 30 12.88 19.09 0.26
N ASN A 31 12.87 17.83 -0.17
CA ASN A 31 13.47 16.76 0.62
C ASN A 31 14.99 16.95 0.65
N ARG A 32 15.53 17.08 1.86
CA ARG A 32 16.98 17.15 2.05
C ARG A 32 17.51 15.75 2.36
N PRO A 33 18.61 15.32 1.72
CA PRO A 33 19.30 14.10 2.09
C PRO A 33 19.53 14.06 3.60
N ALA A 34 19.30 12.89 4.20
CA ALA A 34 19.62 12.73 5.62
C ALA A 34 21.15 12.69 5.76
N GLU A 35 21.71 13.31 6.80
CA GLU A 35 23.13 13.10 7.09
C GLU A 35 23.36 11.62 7.40
N PRO A 36 24.36 10.97 6.76
CA PRO A 36 24.69 9.59 7.07
C PRO A 36 25.05 9.45 8.55
N GLY A 37 24.33 8.57 9.25
CA GLY A 37 24.69 8.18 10.61
C GLY A 37 25.80 7.14 10.62
N ASP A 38 26.43 6.94 11.77
CA ASP A 38 27.35 5.82 11.98
C ASP A 38 26.57 4.52 12.20
N PRO A 39 26.66 3.52 11.30
CA PRO A 39 25.96 2.25 11.46
C PRO A 39 26.56 1.35 12.55
N ASP A 40 27.83 1.55 12.93
CA ASP A 40 28.53 0.71 13.91
C ASP A 40 28.09 0.97 15.36
N VAL A 41 27.36 2.07 15.61
CA VAL A 41 26.74 2.33 16.92
C VAL A 41 25.55 1.42 17.23
N PHE A 42 25.08 0.63 16.25
CA PHE A 42 23.96 -0.28 16.39
C PHE A 42 24.36 -1.73 16.14
N GLN A 43 23.79 -2.62 16.93
CA GLN A 43 23.70 -4.02 16.56
C GLN A 43 22.45 -4.20 15.68
N TRP A 44 22.64 -4.77 14.50
CA TRP A 44 21.57 -4.94 13.51
C TRP A 44 20.99 -6.35 13.58
N HIS A 45 19.67 -6.42 13.72
CA HIS A 45 18.89 -7.66 13.73
C HIS A 45 17.82 -7.56 12.64
N LEU A 46 17.88 -8.44 11.65
CA LEU A 46 16.92 -8.50 10.55
C LEU A 46 16.05 -9.73 10.75
N VAL A 47 14.74 -9.53 10.89
CA VAL A 47 13.77 -10.60 11.07
C VAL A 47 13.12 -10.91 9.73
N VAL A 48 13.25 -12.15 9.28
CA VAL A 48 12.71 -12.65 8.01
C VAL A 48 11.59 -13.66 8.33
N PRO A 49 10.32 -13.23 8.32
CA PRO A 49 9.20 -14.15 8.45
C PRO A 49 9.08 -14.99 7.18
N CYS A 50 8.98 -16.31 7.34
CA CYS A 50 8.78 -17.23 6.23
C CYS A 50 7.72 -18.27 6.55
N ARG A 51 7.06 -18.73 5.50
CA ARG A 51 6.16 -19.88 5.49
C ARG A 51 6.10 -20.35 4.06
N ASP A 52 6.56 -21.53 3.74
CA ASP A 52 6.60 -22.04 2.36
C ASP A 52 7.27 -21.04 1.39
N GLU A 53 8.55 -20.75 1.63
CA GLU A 53 9.38 -19.80 0.88
C GLU A 53 10.64 -20.47 0.28
N ASP A 54 10.66 -21.80 0.10
CA ASP A 54 11.84 -22.54 -0.37
C ASP A 54 12.41 -22.02 -1.70
N ALA A 55 11.53 -21.53 -2.58
CA ALA A 55 11.86 -20.98 -3.88
C ALA A 55 12.66 -19.67 -3.82
N VAL A 56 12.62 -18.94 -2.70
CA VAL A 56 13.20 -17.58 -2.58
C VAL A 56 14.07 -17.37 -1.35
N ILE A 57 13.98 -18.23 -0.33
CA ILE A 57 14.62 -18.00 0.97
C ILE A 57 16.15 -17.94 0.86
N THR A 58 16.78 -18.81 0.08
CA THR A 58 18.23 -18.81 -0.12
C THR A 58 18.71 -17.50 -0.74
N ALA A 59 18.11 -17.08 -1.85
CA ALA A 59 18.45 -15.82 -2.52
C ALA A 59 18.22 -14.60 -1.61
N THR A 60 17.18 -14.65 -0.76
CA THR A 60 16.90 -13.60 0.23
C THR A 60 18.01 -13.52 1.28
N LEU A 61 18.42 -14.66 1.85
CA LEU A 61 19.50 -14.72 2.84
C LEU A 61 20.84 -14.27 2.26
N ASP A 62 21.18 -14.73 1.05
CA ASP A 62 22.42 -14.33 0.36
C ASP A 62 22.44 -12.82 0.10
N GLY A 63 21.32 -12.25 -0.38
CA GLY A 63 21.19 -10.81 -0.63
C GLY A 63 21.27 -9.97 0.65
N LEU A 64 20.63 -10.44 1.74
CA LEU A 64 20.71 -9.78 3.05
C LEU A 64 22.12 -9.87 3.63
N ARG A 65 22.79 -11.02 3.55
CA ARG A 65 24.16 -11.17 4.04
C ARG A 65 25.15 -10.30 3.26
N ALA A 66 25.02 -10.25 1.93
CA ALA A 66 25.85 -9.41 1.08
C ALA A 66 25.69 -7.91 1.39
N SER A 67 24.47 -7.47 1.66
CA SER A 67 24.18 -6.06 2.00
C SER A 67 24.42 -5.71 3.47
N THR A 68 24.36 -6.69 4.37
CA THR A 68 24.53 -6.51 5.82
C THR A 68 25.47 -7.57 6.43
N PRO A 69 26.79 -7.48 6.19
CA PRO A 69 27.76 -8.52 6.58
C PRO A 69 27.83 -8.80 8.09
N ARG A 70 27.45 -7.82 8.91
CA ARG A 70 27.52 -7.88 10.38
C ARG A 70 26.17 -8.15 11.06
N ALA A 71 25.05 -8.08 10.34
CA ALA A 71 23.73 -8.22 10.94
C ALA A 71 23.42 -9.67 11.35
N HIS A 72 22.64 -9.84 12.41
CA HIS A 72 22.00 -11.11 12.76
C HIS A 72 20.74 -11.29 11.91
N LEU A 73 20.61 -12.41 11.22
CA LEU A 73 19.44 -12.77 10.42
C LEU A 73 18.60 -13.77 11.21
N TRP A 74 17.39 -13.37 11.61
CA TRP A 74 16.44 -14.18 12.37
C TRP A 74 15.33 -14.65 11.44
N VAL A 75 15.41 -15.90 10.99
CA VAL A 75 14.40 -16.49 10.12
C VAL A 75 13.32 -17.12 11.00
N VAL A 76 12.12 -16.57 10.93
CA VAL A 76 10.97 -17.05 11.70
C VAL A 76 10.11 -17.92 10.78
N ASP A 77 10.29 -19.23 10.92
CA ASP A 77 9.58 -20.26 10.15
C ASP A 77 8.23 -20.58 10.81
N ASP A 78 7.15 -20.22 10.13
CA ASP A 78 5.78 -20.45 10.58
C ASP A 78 5.22 -21.79 10.07
N ASP A 79 5.85 -22.87 10.52
CA ASP A 79 5.45 -24.26 10.23
C ASP A 79 5.36 -24.53 8.71
N SER A 80 6.45 -24.25 7.98
CA SER A 80 6.51 -24.55 6.54
C SER A 80 6.39 -26.05 6.27
N ASP A 81 5.59 -26.40 5.26
CA ASP A 81 5.39 -27.77 4.79
C ASP A 81 6.43 -28.14 3.68
N ASP A 82 7.18 -27.17 3.16
CA ASP A 82 8.20 -27.32 2.12
C ASP A 82 9.65 -27.39 2.67
N ARG A 83 10.64 -27.22 1.79
CA ARG A 83 12.07 -27.29 2.16
C ARG A 83 12.63 -26.02 2.81
N THR A 84 11.79 -25.02 3.14
CA THR A 84 12.23 -23.74 3.72
C THR A 84 13.09 -23.96 4.96
N ARG A 85 12.63 -24.83 5.87
CA ARG A 85 13.35 -25.15 7.10
C ARG A 85 14.74 -25.73 6.83
N GLU A 86 14.83 -26.71 5.93
CA GLU A 86 16.09 -27.39 5.60
C GLU A 86 17.11 -26.39 5.06
N LEU A 87 16.69 -25.55 4.11
CA LEU A 87 17.54 -24.54 3.49
C LEU A 87 18.06 -23.51 4.50
N VAL A 88 17.24 -23.12 5.47
CA VAL A 88 17.65 -22.19 6.53
C VAL A 88 18.64 -22.84 7.50
N LEU A 89 18.44 -24.12 7.85
CA LEU A 89 19.39 -24.86 8.68
C LEU A 89 20.75 -25.02 7.99
N GLU A 90 20.76 -25.31 6.69
CA GLU A 90 21.99 -25.36 5.89
C GLU A 90 22.72 -24.00 5.85
N ALA A 91 21.97 -22.89 5.81
CA ALA A 91 22.53 -21.55 5.89
C ALA A 91 23.10 -21.26 7.30
N ALA A 92 22.35 -21.59 8.36
CA ALA A 92 22.78 -21.41 9.75
C ALA A 92 24.01 -22.25 10.11
N ALA A 93 24.17 -23.44 9.53
CA ALA A 93 25.37 -24.26 9.70
C ALA A 93 26.64 -23.60 9.11
N ARG A 94 26.48 -22.73 8.09
CA ARG A 94 27.58 -22.03 7.42
C ARG A 94 27.84 -20.63 8.01
N ASP A 95 26.85 -20.04 8.67
CA ASP A 95 26.93 -18.69 9.22
C ASP A 95 26.27 -18.62 10.61
N PRO A 96 27.06 -18.45 11.70
CA PRO A 96 26.55 -18.43 13.07
C PRO A 96 25.67 -17.21 13.38
N ARG A 97 25.58 -16.24 12.47
CA ARG A 97 24.68 -15.08 12.60
C ARG A 97 23.33 -15.30 11.92
N ILE A 98 23.09 -16.47 11.33
CA ILE A 98 21.77 -16.89 10.84
C ILE A 98 21.11 -17.79 11.88
N HIS A 99 19.93 -17.38 12.34
CA HIS A 99 19.18 -18.02 13.41
C HIS A 99 17.84 -18.50 12.86
N LEU A 100 17.51 -19.77 13.08
CA LEU A 100 16.17 -20.29 12.80
C LEU A 100 15.32 -20.24 14.08
N VAL A 101 14.16 -19.61 14.01
CA VAL A 101 13.13 -19.61 15.04
C VAL A 101 11.91 -20.34 14.48
N GLN A 102 11.61 -21.52 15.03
CA GLN A 102 10.49 -22.33 14.57
C GLN A 102 9.24 -22.09 15.41
N ARG A 103 8.11 -21.84 14.75
CA ARG A 103 6.79 -21.79 15.37
C ARG A 103 6.01 -23.04 15.00
N ARG A 104 5.28 -23.62 15.96
CA ARG A 104 4.27 -24.67 15.70
C ARG A 104 2.90 -24.01 15.56
N ARG A 105 2.01 -24.53 14.69
CA ARG A 105 0.69 -23.95 14.35
C ARG A 105 -0.05 -23.34 15.55
N THR A 106 -0.03 -22.01 15.64
CA THR A 106 -0.97 -21.23 16.47
C THR A 106 -2.03 -20.52 15.62
N GLY A 107 -2.11 -20.83 14.31
CA GLY A 107 -3.10 -20.24 13.40
C GLY A 107 -2.96 -18.72 13.17
N SER A 108 -1.77 -18.16 13.44
CA SER A 108 -1.51 -16.71 13.30
C SER A 108 -0.11 -16.44 12.79
N VAL A 109 -0.02 -15.70 11.68
CA VAL A 109 1.22 -15.20 11.06
C VAL A 109 0.98 -13.79 10.58
N GLY A 110 1.90 -12.88 10.87
CA GLY A 110 1.83 -11.52 10.35
C GLY A 110 3.11 -10.76 10.59
N LEU A 111 4.00 -10.77 9.60
CA LEU A 111 4.99 -9.72 9.36
C LEU A 111 5.22 -9.65 7.84
N GLY A 112 4.79 -8.55 7.22
CA GLY A 112 4.74 -8.39 5.78
C GLY A 112 4.71 -6.93 5.38
N GLY A 113 5.90 -6.32 5.36
CA GLY A 113 6.20 -5.09 4.65
C GLY A 113 7.47 -5.30 3.82
N ASN A 114 7.76 -4.42 2.86
CA ASN A 114 8.97 -4.51 2.03
C ASN A 114 10.28 -4.17 2.79
N GLY A 115 10.22 -4.11 4.13
CA GLY A 115 11.29 -3.71 5.04
C GLY A 115 10.89 -2.50 5.88
N GLN A 116 11.06 -2.62 7.20
CA GLN A 116 10.94 -1.53 8.16
C GLN A 116 12.09 -1.67 9.16
N PHE A 117 12.70 -0.54 9.54
CA PHE A 117 13.65 -0.48 10.63
C PHE A 117 13.00 0.20 11.83
N VAL A 118 13.21 -0.38 13.01
CA VAL A 118 12.69 0.14 14.27
C VAL A 118 13.70 -0.16 15.37
N ARG A 119 13.85 0.76 16.31
CA ARG A 119 14.69 0.53 17.50
C ARG A 119 14.03 -0.53 18.36
N LEU A 120 14.79 -1.54 18.79
CA LEU A 120 14.26 -2.59 19.66
C LEU A 120 13.63 -2.01 20.94
N THR A 121 14.25 -0.99 21.54
CA THR A 121 13.72 -0.28 22.71
C THR A 121 12.34 0.33 22.46
N ALA A 122 12.08 0.86 21.25
CA ALA A 122 10.79 1.42 20.88
C ALA A 122 9.72 0.32 20.70
N LEU A 123 10.11 -0.85 20.16
CA LEU A 123 9.21 -2.01 20.08
C LEU A 123 8.87 -2.55 21.48
N ASP A 124 9.85 -2.63 22.38
CA ASP A 124 9.62 -3.08 23.75
C ASP A 124 8.67 -2.17 24.52
N GLU A 125 8.85 -0.85 24.39
CA GLU A 125 7.94 0.13 24.97
C GLU A 125 6.54 0.02 24.38
N LEU A 126 6.43 -0.12 23.05
CA LEU A 126 5.15 -0.34 22.39
C LEU A 126 4.47 -1.61 22.90
N GLY A 127 5.21 -2.71 23.02
CA GLY A 127 4.72 -3.98 23.53
C GLY A 127 4.23 -3.90 24.96
N ARG A 128 4.94 -3.19 25.85
CA ARG A 128 4.48 -2.93 27.22
C ARG A 128 3.19 -2.11 27.28
N GLY A 129 3.04 -1.13 26.39
CA GLY A 129 1.86 -0.25 26.35
C GLY A 129 0.62 -0.88 25.71
N THR A 130 0.81 -1.74 24.71
CA THR A 130 -0.29 -2.30 23.89
C THR A 130 -0.52 -3.79 24.10
N GLY A 131 0.35 -4.47 24.85
CA GLY A 131 0.34 -5.92 25.08
C GLY A 131 1.21 -6.71 24.10
N ALA A 132 1.42 -6.19 22.88
CA ALA A 132 2.27 -6.83 21.87
C ALA A 132 2.87 -5.78 20.89
N PRO A 133 4.14 -5.93 20.45
CA PRO A 133 4.78 -5.00 19.52
C PRO A 133 4.13 -4.98 18.12
N TRP A 134 3.42 -6.05 17.75
CA TRP A 134 2.62 -6.13 16.54
C TRP A 134 1.18 -6.56 16.85
N PRO A 135 0.18 -5.92 16.24
CA PRO A 135 -1.22 -6.26 16.46
C PRO A 135 -1.61 -7.58 15.77
N GLU A 136 -2.10 -8.54 16.54
CA GLU A 136 -2.38 -9.93 16.08
C GLU A 136 -3.44 -10.06 14.99
N ARG A 137 -4.37 -9.10 14.89
CA ARG A 137 -5.53 -9.15 13.96
C ARG A 137 -5.51 -8.04 12.91
N ALA A 138 -4.34 -7.48 12.64
CA ALA A 138 -4.18 -6.43 11.65
C ALA A 138 -3.91 -7.00 10.26
N LEU A 139 -4.62 -6.50 9.25
CA LEU A 139 -4.29 -6.76 7.84
C LEU A 139 -3.09 -5.93 7.34
N LEU A 140 -2.70 -4.92 8.11
CA LEU A 140 -1.60 -3.96 7.87
C LEU A 140 -0.86 -3.74 9.21
N GLU A 141 -0.26 -4.81 9.73
CA GLU A 141 0.40 -4.82 11.03
C GLU A 141 1.58 -3.85 11.12
N ASP A 142 2.34 -3.71 10.03
CA ASP A 142 3.46 -2.77 9.91
C ASP A 142 3.00 -1.31 10.05
N TYR A 143 1.92 -0.96 9.34
CA TYR A 143 1.32 0.36 9.39
C TYR A 143 0.73 0.65 10.77
N GLU A 144 0.04 -0.33 11.37
CA GLU A 144 -0.59 -0.16 12.69
C GLU A 144 0.46 0.01 13.80
N SER A 145 1.53 -0.78 13.81
CA SER A 145 2.66 -0.58 14.73
C SER A 145 3.31 0.79 14.51
N GLY A 146 3.50 1.22 13.27
CA GLY A 146 4.03 2.56 12.96
C GLY A 146 3.13 3.69 13.47
N LEU A 147 1.81 3.54 13.34
CA LEU A 147 0.81 4.48 13.83
C LEU A 147 0.85 4.59 15.36
N GLU A 148 0.94 3.46 16.06
CA GLU A 148 1.05 3.45 17.53
C GLU A 148 2.36 4.08 18.01
N LEU A 149 3.50 3.77 17.35
CA LEU A 149 4.77 4.44 17.63
C LEU A 149 4.64 5.96 17.46
N ARG A 150 3.98 6.41 16.38
CA ARG A 150 3.79 7.84 16.16
C ARG A 150 2.91 8.48 17.22
N LEU A 151 1.85 7.80 17.63
CA LEU A 151 0.95 8.24 18.72
C LEU A 151 1.64 8.25 20.09
N ALA A 152 2.67 7.43 20.29
CA ALA A 152 3.54 7.43 21.46
C ALA A 152 4.65 8.50 21.40
N GLY A 153 4.69 9.32 20.35
CA GLY A 153 5.64 10.43 20.21
C GLY A 153 6.92 10.10 19.44
N TYR A 154 7.11 8.85 19.03
CA TYR A 154 8.25 8.48 18.18
C TYR A 154 8.19 9.17 16.82
N ARG A 155 9.37 9.42 16.25
CA ARG A 155 9.51 9.95 14.90
C ARG A 155 9.59 8.81 13.90
N LEU A 156 8.70 8.85 12.90
CA LEU A 156 8.76 7.98 11.73
C LEU A 156 9.40 8.76 10.58
N THR A 157 10.29 8.11 9.83
CA THR A 157 10.97 8.71 8.68
C THR A 157 11.03 7.71 7.53
N HIS A 158 10.93 8.21 6.30
CA HIS A 158 11.14 7.42 5.10
C HIS A 158 12.55 7.72 4.55
N VAL A 159 13.31 6.68 4.22
CA VAL A 159 14.65 6.82 3.63
C VAL A 159 14.51 6.75 2.11
N HIS A 160 14.67 7.88 1.43
CA HIS A 160 14.45 7.99 -0.02
C HIS A 160 15.67 7.60 -0.87
N GLU A 161 16.85 7.51 -0.26
CA GLU A 161 18.13 7.23 -0.91
C GLU A 161 18.38 5.74 -1.13
N THR A 162 17.63 4.90 -0.42
CA THR A 162 17.72 3.45 -0.51
C THR A 162 16.42 2.85 -1.01
N ARG A 163 16.50 1.62 -1.51
CA ARG A 163 15.35 0.88 -2.02
C ARG A 163 15.50 -0.60 -1.71
N VAL A 164 14.39 -1.23 -1.35
CA VAL A 164 14.27 -2.68 -1.29
C VAL A 164 13.51 -3.13 -2.54
N SER A 165 14.07 -4.10 -3.26
CA SER A 165 13.39 -4.71 -4.40
C SER A 165 12.40 -5.75 -3.88
N GLN A 166 11.20 -5.77 -4.47
CA GLN A 166 10.17 -6.75 -4.15
C GLN A 166 9.74 -7.49 -5.41
N GLU A 167 9.30 -8.73 -5.25
CA GLU A 167 8.66 -9.47 -6.33
C GLU A 167 7.29 -8.86 -6.64
N GLY A 168 7.09 -8.41 -7.89
CA GLY A 168 5.80 -7.96 -8.38
C GLY A 168 4.89 -9.12 -8.78
N LEU A 169 3.61 -9.05 -8.44
CA LEU A 169 2.62 -10.04 -8.88
C LEU A 169 2.23 -9.81 -10.35
N VAL A 170 2.56 -10.77 -11.22
CA VAL A 170 2.24 -10.69 -12.67
C VAL A 170 0.80 -11.14 -12.99
N SER A 171 0.17 -11.90 -12.10
CA SER A 171 -1.22 -12.35 -12.28
C SER A 171 -2.20 -11.30 -11.75
N VAL A 172 -3.09 -10.83 -12.62
CA VAL A 172 -4.16 -9.88 -12.26
C VAL A 172 -4.99 -10.37 -11.07
N ARG A 173 -5.34 -11.66 -11.03
CA ARG A 173 -6.16 -12.22 -9.95
C ARG A 173 -5.42 -12.22 -8.61
N ARG A 174 -4.14 -12.61 -8.57
CA ARG A 174 -3.29 -12.54 -7.37
C ARG A 174 -3.11 -11.09 -6.93
N PHE A 175 -2.77 -10.22 -7.89
CA PHE A 175 -2.58 -8.78 -7.67
C PHE A 175 -3.81 -8.13 -7.03
N LEU A 176 -5.01 -8.32 -7.58
CA LEU A 176 -6.23 -7.75 -7.03
C LEU A 176 -6.55 -8.31 -5.63
N THR A 177 -6.23 -9.59 -5.37
CA THR A 177 -6.43 -10.20 -4.04
C THR A 177 -5.54 -9.53 -2.99
N GLN A 178 -4.25 -9.34 -3.29
CA GLN A 178 -3.33 -8.63 -2.42
C GLN A 178 -3.76 -7.18 -2.18
N ARG A 179 -4.16 -6.46 -3.24
CA ARG A 179 -4.60 -5.06 -3.13
C ARG A 179 -5.92 -4.91 -2.38
N THR A 180 -6.86 -5.85 -2.53
CA THR A 180 -8.09 -5.90 -1.73
C THR A 180 -7.78 -6.03 -0.25
N ARG A 181 -6.82 -6.86 0.15
CA ARG A 181 -6.37 -6.96 1.55
C ARG A 181 -5.89 -5.61 2.09
N TRP A 182 -5.04 -4.91 1.33
CA TRP A 182 -4.52 -3.60 1.75
C TRP A 182 -5.62 -2.53 1.84
N ALA A 183 -6.53 -2.48 0.87
CA ALA A 183 -7.66 -1.56 0.92
C ALA A 183 -8.59 -1.85 2.12
N GLN A 184 -8.85 -3.13 2.42
CA GLN A 184 -9.64 -3.53 3.58
C GLN A 184 -8.94 -3.13 4.89
N GLY A 185 -7.62 -3.37 4.99
CA GLY A 185 -6.82 -2.94 6.13
C GLY A 185 -6.93 -1.43 6.38
N ASN A 186 -6.79 -0.61 5.32
CA ASN A 186 -6.97 0.85 5.41
C ASN A 186 -8.37 1.24 5.90
N MET A 187 -9.43 0.59 5.41
CA MET A 187 -10.80 0.86 5.89
C MET A 187 -10.97 0.51 7.37
N GLN A 188 -10.41 -0.61 7.84
CA GLN A 188 -10.44 -0.98 9.27
C GLN A 188 -9.72 0.06 10.15
N ARG A 189 -8.75 0.81 9.60
CA ARG A 189 -7.98 1.82 10.33
C ARG A 189 -8.73 3.12 10.57
N LEU A 190 -9.90 3.34 9.97
CA LEU A 190 -10.72 4.54 10.23
C LEU A 190 -11.03 4.74 11.73
N ARG A 191 -11.01 3.66 12.52
CA ARG A 191 -11.12 3.68 13.99
C ARG A 191 -10.04 4.52 14.69
N TYR A 192 -8.89 4.74 14.05
CA TYR A 192 -7.80 5.56 14.59
C TYR A 192 -7.98 7.06 14.39
N ASN A 193 -8.90 7.50 13.52
CA ASN A 193 -9.10 8.92 13.20
C ASN A 193 -9.23 9.81 14.44
N PRO A 194 -10.03 9.46 15.47
CA PRO A 194 -10.15 10.30 16.66
C PRO A 194 -8.85 10.43 17.46
N ARG A 195 -8.06 9.34 17.55
CA ARG A 195 -6.76 9.34 18.25
C ARG A 195 -5.75 10.19 17.49
N VAL A 196 -5.67 10.06 16.18
CA VAL A 196 -4.79 10.85 15.31
C VAL A 196 -5.14 12.34 15.38
N LEU A 197 -6.43 12.67 15.29
CA LEU A 197 -6.90 14.06 15.31
C LEU A 197 -6.61 14.75 16.65
N ARG A 198 -6.71 14.04 17.77
CA ARG A 198 -6.45 14.58 19.11
C ARG A 198 -4.96 14.54 19.50
N SER A 199 -4.14 13.76 18.81
CA SER A 199 -2.74 13.61 19.16
C SER A 199 -1.94 14.91 18.94
N PRO A 200 -1.13 15.34 19.93
CA PRO A 200 -0.19 16.45 19.76
C PRO A 200 1.02 16.03 18.90
N HIS A 201 1.24 14.73 18.71
CA HIS A 201 2.33 14.19 17.92
C HIS A 201 2.01 14.20 16.41
N TYR A 202 0.90 14.76 15.96
CA TYR A 202 0.66 14.95 14.53
C TYR A 202 0.57 16.43 14.18
N THR A 203 1.35 16.86 13.18
CA THR A 203 1.15 18.16 12.54
C THR A 203 -0.16 18.15 11.76
N LEU A 204 -0.71 19.32 11.43
CA LEU A 204 -1.93 19.41 10.62
C LEU A 204 -1.78 18.67 9.27
N ALA A 205 -0.63 18.82 8.62
CA ALA A 205 -0.32 18.11 7.39
C ALA A 205 -0.28 16.59 7.58
N GLY A 206 0.34 16.11 8.65
CA GLY A 206 0.37 14.67 8.98
C GLY A 206 -1.02 14.11 9.28
N LYS A 207 -1.90 14.88 9.96
CA LYS A 207 -3.30 14.50 10.16
C LYS A 207 -4.01 14.37 8.82
N ALA A 208 -3.87 15.34 7.93
CA ALA A 208 -4.49 15.32 6.62
C ALA A 208 -4.01 14.13 5.77
N GLU A 209 -2.72 13.79 5.80
CA GLU A 209 -2.15 12.65 5.07
C GLU A 209 -2.69 11.30 5.56
N VAL A 210 -2.74 11.09 6.88
CA VAL A 210 -3.28 9.85 7.46
C VAL A 210 -4.77 9.71 7.12
N LEU A 211 -5.55 10.79 7.28
CA LEU A 211 -6.97 10.78 6.93
C LEU A 211 -7.19 10.53 5.43
N TYR A 212 -6.40 11.16 4.56
CA TYR A 212 -6.45 10.92 3.12
C TYR A 212 -6.24 9.44 2.81
N THR A 213 -5.22 8.83 3.42
CA THR A 213 -4.86 7.41 3.23
C THR A 213 -5.98 6.47 3.64
N PHE A 214 -6.58 6.66 4.81
CA PHE A 214 -7.64 5.78 5.31
C PHE A 214 -8.97 5.98 4.57
N LEU A 215 -9.30 7.21 4.19
CA LEU A 215 -10.54 7.53 3.50
C LEU A 215 -10.50 7.19 2.01
N GLN A 216 -9.32 7.11 1.39
CA GLN A 216 -9.19 6.84 -0.04
C GLN A 216 -10.02 5.64 -0.54
N PRO A 217 -9.95 4.44 0.07
CA PRO A 217 -10.76 3.31 -0.39
C PRO A 217 -12.27 3.54 -0.17
N VAL A 218 -12.69 4.28 0.87
CA VAL A 218 -14.11 4.63 1.08
C VAL A 218 -14.61 5.58 -0.01
N VAL A 219 -13.82 6.59 -0.36
CA VAL A 219 -14.12 7.51 -1.46
C VAL A 219 -14.25 6.75 -2.78
N CYS A 220 -13.36 5.79 -3.06
CA CYS A 220 -13.50 4.94 -4.25
C CYS A 220 -14.83 4.17 -4.27
N VAL A 221 -15.29 3.62 -3.14
CA VAL A 221 -16.60 2.94 -3.05
C VAL A 221 -17.73 3.91 -3.34
N LEU A 222 -17.72 5.08 -2.70
CA LEU A 222 -18.73 6.11 -2.93
C LEU A 222 -18.76 6.54 -4.40
N LEU A 223 -17.62 6.76 -5.05
CA LEU A 223 -17.55 7.07 -6.48
C LEU A 223 -18.14 5.97 -7.35
N VAL A 224 -17.88 4.70 -7.05
CA VAL A 224 -18.47 3.57 -7.80
C VAL A 224 -19.98 3.51 -7.63
N LEU A 225 -20.52 3.83 -6.45
CA LEU A 225 -21.98 3.85 -6.22
C LEU A 225 -22.66 5.07 -6.84
N LEU A 226 -22.03 6.24 -6.71
CA LEU A 226 -22.61 7.52 -7.12
C LEU A 226 -22.52 7.77 -8.64
N THR A 227 -21.51 7.22 -9.31
CA THR A 227 -21.30 7.44 -10.75
C THR A 227 -22.41 6.84 -11.61
N PRO A 228 -22.82 5.57 -11.47
CA PRO A 228 -23.94 5.00 -12.22
C PRO A 228 -25.27 5.72 -11.96
N VAL A 229 -25.50 6.14 -10.71
CA VAL A 229 -26.68 6.95 -10.35
C VAL A 229 -26.64 8.29 -11.08
N SER A 230 -25.48 8.95 -11.10
CA SER A 230 -25.26 10.18 -11.86
C SER A 230 -25.57 10.00 -13.34
N LEU A 231 -25.00 8.96 -13.96
CA LEU A 231 -25.21 8.65 -15.38
C LEU A 231 -26.66 8.33 -15.69
N GLY A 232 -27.35 7.58 -14.80
CA GLY A 232 -28.77 7.28 -14.94
C GLY A 232 -29.64 8.53 -14.87
N ILE A 233 -29.38 9.43 -13.92
CA ILE A 233 -30.07 10.72 -13.83
C ILE A 233 -29.80 11.56 -15.07
N SER A 234 -28.54 11.67 -15.51
CA SER A 234 -28.19 12.41 -16.73
C SER A 234 -28.90 11.86 -17.96
N LEU A 235 -28.97 10.54 -18.11
CA LEU A 235 -29.67 9.88 -19.21
C LEU A 235 -31.18 10.13 -19.13
N ALA A 236 -31.79 9.97 -17.95
CA ALA A 236 -33.20 10.22 -17.74
C ALA A 236 -33.57 11.69 -18.02
N THR A 237 -32.75 12.65 -17.56
CA THR A 237 -32.93 14.07 -17.87
C THR A 237 -32.81 14.32 -19.37
N ARG A 238 -31.85 13.70 -20.05
CA ARG A 238 -31.70 13.85 -21.51
C ARG A 238 -32.90 13.33 -22.30
N ILE A 239 -33.56 12.29 -21.81
CA ILE A 239 -34.76 11.70 -22.45
C ILE A 239 -36.02 12.51 -22.11
N CYS A 240 -36.26 12.79 -20.83
CA CYS A 240 -37.50 13.40 -20.35
C CYS A 240 -37.49 14.93 -20.45
N TYR A 241 -36.32 15.56 -20.37
CA TYR A 241 -36.11 17.01 -20.29
C TYR A 241 -34.92 17.46 -21.17
N PRO A 242 -34.98 17.24 -22.50
CA PRO A 242 -33.84 17.46 -23.40
C PRO A 242 -33.31 18.90 -23.42
N GLN A 243 -34.20 19.89 -23.25
CA GLN A 243 -33.81 21.30 -23.19
C GLN A 243 -32.99 21.60 -21.92
N ASP A 244 -33.43 21.11 -20.77
CA ASP A 244 -32.71 21.29 -19.50
C ASP A 244 -31.36 20.57 -19.52
N ALA A 245 -31.31 19.37 -20.11
CA ALA A 245 -30.06 18.64 -20.32
C ALA A 245 -29.07 19.44 -21.18
N ALA A 246 -29.55 20.03 -22.29
CA ALA A 246 -28.71 20.85 -23.16
C ALA A 246 -28.17 22.09 -22.46
N VAL A 247 -28.99 22.78 -21.66
CA VAL A 247 -28.54 23.94 -20.86
C VAL A 247 -27.47 23.54 -19.85
N PHE A 248 -27.64 22.40 -19.16
CA PHE A 248 -26.65 21.88 -18.23
C PHE A 248 -25.33 21.52 -18.94
N GLU A 249 -25.40 20.79 -20.05
CA GLU A 249 -24.23 20.39 -20.85
C GLU A 249 -23.48 21.60 -21.41
N GLN A 250 -24.18 22.61 -21.90
CA GLN A 250 -23.56 23.86 -22.37
C GLN A 250 -22.88 24.63 -21.23
N ARG A 251 -23.49 24.66 -20.05
CA ARG A 251 -22.97 25.41 -18.90
C ARG A 251 -21.78 24.72 -18.23
N PHE A 252 -21.82 23.40 -18.09
CA PHE A 252 -20.86 22.65 -17.27
C PHE A 252 -20.00 21.65 -18.05
N GLY A 253 -20.35 21.29 -19.29
CA GLY A 253 -19.66 20.26 -20.06
C GLY A 253 -18.17 20.56 -20.28
N LEU A 254 -17.84 21.80 -20.65
CA LEU A 254 -16.44 22.22 -20.79
C LEU A 254 -15.68 22.16 -19.47
N LEU A 255 -16.30 22.61 -18.37
CA LEU A 255 -15.69 22.55 -17.04
C LEU A 255 -15.41 21.11 -16.60
N MET A 256 -16.35 20.20 -16.86
CA MET A 256 -16.19 18.76 -16.57
C MET A 256 -15.06 18.14 -17.40
N LEU A 257 -14.97 18.48 -18.69
CA LEU A 257 -13.87 18.03 -19.55
C LEU A 257 -12.52 18.54 -19.06
N ILE A 258 -12.42 19.82 -18.71
CA ILE A 258 -11.20 20.42 -18.16
C ILE A 258 -10.81 19.71 -16.85
N ALA A 259 -11.76 19.51 -15.93
CA ALA A 259 -11.50 18.82 -14.67
C ALA A 259 -10.99 17.38 -14.90
N PHE A 260 -11.60 16.65 -15.84
CA PHE A 260 -11.16 15.30 -16.22
C PHE A 260 -9.73 15.28 -16.78
N VAL A 261 -9.40 16.21 -17.69
CA VAL A 261 -8.05 16.31 -18.28
C VAL A 261 -7.02 16.66 -17.20
N ILE A 262 -7.32 17.61 -16.31
CA ILE A 262 -6.42 17.99 -15.22
C ILE A 262 -6.24 16.83 -14.23
N ALA A 263 -7.27 16.01 -13.97
CA ALA A 263 -7.16 14.85 -13.10
C ALA A 263 -6.24 13.77 -13.67
N ALA A 264 -6.28 13.55 -14.99
CA ALA A 264 -5.40 12.59 -15.67
C ALA A 264 -3.96 13.09 -15.79
N LEU A 265 -3.75 14.41 -15.92
CA LEU A 265 -2.46 15.00 -16.26
C LEU A 265 -1.31 14.64 -15.29
N PRO A 266 -1.48 14.63 -13.95
CA PRO A 266 -0.43 14.18 -13.02
C PRO A 266 0.04 12.74 -13.27
N LEU A 267 -0.91 11.83 -13.55
CA LEU A 267 -0.63 10.42 -13.80
C LEU A 267 0.07 10.23 -15.15
N VAL A 268 -0.37 10.95 -16.18
CA VAL A 268 0.28 10.92 -17.50
C VAL A 268 1.67 11.55 -17.42
N ARG A 269 1.82 12.68 -16.71
CA ARG A 269 3.09 13.37 -16.50
C ARG A 269 4.11 12.49 -15.76
N TRP A 270 3.66 11.64 -14.83
CA TRP A 270 4.54 10.69 -14.15
C TRP A 270 5.33 9.83 -15.14
N GLY A 271 4.73 9.36 -16.23
CA GLY A 271 5.44 8.54 -17.22
C GLY A 271 6.59 9.28 -17.91
N ALA A 272 6.42 10.59 -18.17
CA ALA A 272 7.49 11.43 -18.69
C ALA A 272 8.62 11.64 -17.67
N VAL A 273 8.27 11.90 -16.40
CA VAL A 273 9.24 12.06 -15.30
C VAL A 273 10.01 10.76 -15.06
N TYR A 274 9.31 9.63 -14.97
CA TYR A 274 9.92 8.31 -14.78
C TYR A 274 10.89 7.97 -15.91
N ARG A 275 10.50 8.23 -17.16
CA ARG A 275 11.40 8.09 -18.30
C ARG A 275 12.66 8.95 -18.12
N THR A 276 12.54 10.25 -17.83
CA THR A 276 13.73 11.12 -17.71
C THR A 276 14.62 10.75 -16.53
N SER A 277 14.06 10.27 -15.43
CA SER A 277 14.79 10.03 -14.18
C SER A 277 15.34 8.61 -14.06
N VAL A 278 14.70 7.61 -14.67
CA VAL A 278 15.02 6.19 -14.47
C VAL A 278 15.42 5.49 -15.76
N ARG A 279 14.84 5.89 -16.90
CA ARG A 279 15.02 5.23 -18.20
C ARG A 279 15.23 6.24 -19.34
N PRO A 280 16.25 7.12 -19.25
CA PRO A 280 16.46 8.22 -20.20
C PRO A 280 16.69 7.74 -21.64
N GLU A 281 17.18 6.50 -21.80
CA GLU A 281 17.40 5.81 -23.07
C GLU A 281 16.11 5.51 -23.84
N ARG A 282 14.96 5.51 -23.18
CA ARG A 282 13.67 5.23 -23.82
C ARG A 282 13.11 6.46 -24.54
N SER A 283 12.34 6.22 -25.60
CA SER A 283 11.74 7.29 -26.40
C SER A 283 10.68 8.09 -25.62
N ARG A 284 10.46 9.36 -26.00
CA ARG A 284 9.41 10.20 -25.41
C ARG A 284 8.01 9.57 -25.52
N ARG A 285 7.73 8.89 -26.63
CA ARG A 285 6.48 8.13 -26.86
C ARG A 285 6.29 7.03 -25.83
N THR A 286 7.37 6.32 -25.47
CA THR A 286 7.32 5.28 -24.43
C THR A 286 6.96 5.87 -23.07
N GLY A 287 7.56 7.00 -22.71
CA GLY A 287 7.22 7.71 -21.46
C GLY A 287 5.76 8.16 -21.41
N LEU A 288 5.23 8.69 -22.51
CA LEU A 288 3.81 9.03 -22.63
C LEU A 288 2.91 7.79 -22.48
N LEU A 289 3.24 6.70 -23.16
CA LEU A 289 2.51 5.44 -23.08
C LEU A 289 2.50 4.91 -21.63
N TRP A 290 3.62 4.91 -20.92
CA TRP A 290 3.65 4.51 -19.51
C TRP A 290 2.76 5.37 -18.63
N GLY A 291 2.71 6.68 -18.86
CA GLY A 291 1.82 7.59 -18.13
C GLY A 291 0.34 7.30 -18.41
N LEU A 292 -0.03 7.07 -19.66
CA LEU A 292 -1.40 6.68 -20.06
C LEU A 292 -1.79 5.32 -19.46
N LEU A 293 -0.87 4.34 -19.52
CA LEU A 293 -1.08 3.03 -18.91
C LEU A 293 -1.18 3.13 -17.39
N LEU A 294 -0.41 4.00 -16.73
CA LEU A 294 -0.54 4.24 -15.29
C LEU A 294 -1.92 4.81 -14.97
N TRP A 295 -2.38 5.81 -15.73
CA TRP A 295 -3.71 6.38 -15.56
C TRP A 295 -4.80 5.32 -15.70
N LEU A 296 -4.78 4.51 -16.76
CA LEU A 296 -5.71 3.38 -16.92
C LEU A 296 -5.57 2.34 -15.80
N TYR A 297 -4.34 2.07 -15.38
CA TYR A 297 -4.06 1.15 -14.30
C TYR A 297 -4.73 1.60 -13.01
N THR A 298 -4.77 2.90 -12.66
CA THR A 298 -5.38 3.37 -11.40
C THR A 298 -6.84 2.96 -11.21
N TYR A 299 -7.59 2.64 -12.28
CA TYR A 299 -8.98 2.19 -12.17
C TYR A 299 -9.13 0.83 -11.45
N HIS A 300 -8.06 0.04 -11.33
CA HIS A 300 -8.09 -1.16 -10.50
C HIS A 300 -8.44 -0.85 -9.03
N LEU A 301 -8.14 0.37 -8.55
CA LEU A 301 -8.43 0.80 -7.18
C LEU A 301 -9.93 0.79 -6.89
N PHE A 302 -10.79 1.09 -7.87
CA PHE A 302 -12.24 1.02 -7.72
C PHE A 302 -12.72 -0.41 -7.49
N VAL A 303 -12.23 -1.36 -8.30
CA VAL A 303 -12.53 -2.79 -8.16
C VAL A 303 -12.05 -3.30 -6.80
N VAL A 304 -10.82 -2.93 -6.43
CA VAL A 304 -10.19 -3.31 -5.15
C VAL A 304 -10.97 -2.79 -3.96
N ALA A 305 -11.39 -1.52 -3.99
CA ALA A 305 -12.11 -0.86 -2.91
C ALA A 305 -13.50 -1.47 -2.69
N VAL A 306 -14.24 -1.76 -3.77
CA VAL A 306 -15.56 -2.43 -3.68
C VAL A 306 -15.41 -3.84 -3.12
N ARG A 307 -14.44 -4.62 -3.62
CA ARG A 307 -14.17 -5.96 -3.07
C ARG A 307 -13.82 -5.92 -1.59
N ALA A 308 -13.04 -4.92 -1.16
CA ALA A 308 -12.68 -4.72 0.24
C ALA A 308 -13.90 -4.37 1.11
N ALA A 309 -14.76 -3.45 0.64
CA ALA A 309 -15.99 -3.10 1.35
C ALA A 309 -16.94 -4.30 1.48
N VAL A 310 -17.14 -5.08 0.42
CA VAL A 310 -17.96 -6.30 0.47
C VAL A 310 -17.40 -7.31 1.48
N ARG A 311 -16.09 -7.55 1.49
CA ARG A 311 -15.46 -8.43 2.49
C ARG A 311 -15.69 -7.92 3.92
N LEU A 312 -15.55 -6.62 4.14
CA LEU A 312 -15.76 -6.00 5.46
C LEU A 312 -17.22 -6.14 5.91
N LEU A 313 -18.19 -5.89 5.03
CA LEU A 313 -19.62 -6.06 5.30
C LEU A 313 -19.99 -7.52 5.60
N LEU A 314 -19.33 -8.47 4.95
CA LEU A 314 -19.51 -9.91 5.17
C LEU A 314 -18.69 -10.45 6.36
N GLY A 315 -17.99 -9.59 7.12
CA GLY A 315 -17.17 -10.01 8.26
C GLY A 315 -15.92 -10.82 7.89
N ARG A 316 -15.51 -10.85 6.62
CA ARG A 316 -14.39 -11.66 6.13
C ARG A 316 -13.06 -10.94 6.37
N ASN A 317 -12.45 -11.18 7.54
CA ASN A 317 -11.19 -10.54 7.95
C ASN A 317 -9.95 -11.45 7.82
N GLY A 318 -10.08 -12.61 7.18
CA GLY A 318 -8.99 -13.57 7.01
C GLY A 318 -7.82 -13.04 6.18
N TRP A 319 -6.63 -13.54 6.48
CA TRP A 319 -5.38 -13.23 5.79
C TRP A 319 -5.18 -14.22 4.63
N ALA A 320 -4.89 -13.69 3.44
CA ALA A 320 -4.73 -14.51 2.23
C ALA A 320 -3.30 -14.37 1.69
N LYS A 321 -2.46 -15.41 1.84
CA LYS A 321 -1.11 -15.42 1.26
C LYS A 321 -1.22 -15.52 -0.27
N THR A 322 -0.63 -14.58 -0.98
CA THR A 322 -0.47 -14.71 -2.44
C THR A 322 0.79 -15.50 -2.76
N ARG A 323 0.64 -16.50 -3.61
CA ARG A 323 1.72 -17.35 -4.13
C ARG A 323 2.83 -16.55 -4.83
N ARG A 324 4.09 -17.01 -4.73
CA ARG A 324 5.26 -16.46 -5.43
C ARG A 324 5.22 -16.75 -6.93
N ASN A 325 6.00 -16.03 -7.73
CA ASN A 325 6.02 -16.26 -9.18
C ASN A 325 6.71 -17.56 -9.59
N ALA A 326 7.69 -18.02 -8.81
CA ALA A 326 8.47 -19.23 -9.09
C ALA A 326 7.75 -20.54 -8.71
N GLU A 327 6.66 -20.49 -7.94
CA GLU A 327 5.87 -21.67 -7.55
C GLU A 327 5.17 -22.30 -8.77
N LEU A 328 5.59 -23.51 -9.15
CA LEU A 328 4.97 -24.31 -10.22
C LEU A 328 3.72 -25.01 -9.69
N THR A 329 2.55 -24.83 -10.33
CA THR A 329 1.32 -25.55 -9.97
C THR A 329 0.47 -25.93 -11.18
N ALA A 330 -0.34 -26.98 -11.00
CA ALA A 330 -1.34 -27.41 -11.98
C ALA A 330 -2.40 -26.32 -12.22
N VAL A 331 -2.95 -26.30 -13.44
CA VAL A 331 -4.01 -25.37 -13.86
C VAL A 331 -5.23 -25.52 -12.93
N GLY A 332 -5.66 -24.43 -12.29
CA GLY A 332 -6.86 -24.41 -11.42
C GLY A 332 -6.60 -24.25 -9.93
N ALA A 333 -5.34 -24.29 -9.47
CA ALA A 333 -5.01 -24.11 -8.06
C ALA A 333 -5.41 -22.72 -7.50
N PRO A 334 -5.88 -22.62 -6.23
CA PRO A 334 -6.32 -21.37 -5.60
C PRO A 334 -5.29 -20.24 -5.75
N THR A 335 -5.74 -19.02 -6.03
CA THR A 335 -4.83 -17.88 -6.21
C THR A 335 -4.27 -17.31 -4.92
N ALA A 336 -4.92 -17.59 -3.81
CA ALA A 336 -4.44 -17.32 -2.48
C ALA A 336 -4.99 -18.42 -1.56
N LEU A 337 -4.19 -18.83 -0.58
CA LEU A 337 -4.65 -19.67 0.51
C LEU A 337 -5.22 -18.73 1.57
N GLU A 338 -6.52 -18.81 1.84
CA GLU A 338 -7.10 -18.14 3.02
C GLU A 338 -6.66 -18.93 4.25
N ALA A 339 -6.00 -18.25 5.18
CA ALA A 339 -5.64 -18.77 6.49
C ALA A 339 -6.72 -18.44 7.53
#